data_AF-A0A6P8R0F0-F1
#
_entry.id   AF-A0A6P8R0F0-F1
#
_cell.length_a   1.000
_cell.length_b   1.000
_cell.length_c   1.000
_cell.angle_alpha   90.00
_cell.angle_beta   90.00
_cell.angle_gamma   90.00
#
_symmetry.space_group_name_H-M   'P 1'
#
loop_
_entity.id
_entity.type
_entity.pdbx_description
1 polymer ?
#
loop_
_entity_poly.entity_id
_entity_poly.type
_entity_poly.pdbx_seq_one_letter_code
_entity_poly.pdbx_strand_id
1 'polypeptide(L)'
;MERLCGATQDTAPDYLAVNMSSPGIAKLSWGSMRVEGCSQVYKDCKVWPGGSRTWDWRETGTNHHPGVQPADLEEIIGKGVKTLVIGRGMDEALQVPSSTLDYVKKKGIDVLVLQTEKAVKEYNTLAAQGVKVGGVFHSTC
;
A
#
# COMPACT_ATOMS: atom_id res chain seq x y z
N MET A 1 48.51 37.86 -12.98
CA MET A 1 48.67 36.69 -13.87
C MET A 1 48.86 35.51 -12.93
N GLU A 2 47.98 34.53 -12.78
CA GLU A 2 46.87 34.07 -13.61
C GLU A 2 45.78 33.41 -12.72
N ARG A 3 44.53 33.79 -13.03
CA ARG A 3 43.29 33.00 -13.10
C ARG A 3 42.94 31.95 -12.02
N LEU A 4 41.85 32.28 -11.33
CA LEU A 4 40.82 31.42 -10.74
C LEU A 4 40.45 30.22 -11.64
N CYS A 5 40.23 29.05 -11.04
CA CYS A 5 39.17 28.13 -11.46
C CYS A 5 38.66 27.38 -10.21
N GLY A 6 37.45 27.74 -9.79
CA GLY A 6 36.74 27.06 -8.71
C GLY A 6 36.29 25.68 -9.19
N ALA A 7 36.58 24.66 -8.39
CA ALA A 7 35.90 23.38 -8.52
C ALA A 7 34.47 23.56 -7.97
N THR A 8 33.52 23.72 -8.88
CA THR A 8 32.09 23.63 -8.58
C THR A 8 31.83 22.27 -7.95
N GLN A 9 31.27 22.28 -6.74
CA GLN A 9 30.66 21.10 -6.14
C GLN A 9 29.58 20.61 -7.09
N ASP A 10 29.77 19.39 -7.57
CA ASP A 10 28.86 18.66 -8.45
C ASP A 10 27.61 18.30 -7.63
N THR A 11 26.66 19.23 -7.52
CA THR A 11 25.35 18.95 -6.94
C THR A 11 24.56 18.15 -7.97
N ALA A 12 24.53 16.83 -7.76
CA ALA A 12 23.64 15.92 -8.47
C ALA A 12 22.20 16.48 -8.50
N PRO A 13 21.46 16.30 -9.61
CA PRO A 13 20.13 16.88 -9.75
C PRO A 13 19.20 16.29 -8.71
N ASP A 14 18.36 17.17 -8.14
CA ASP A 14 17.28 16.89 -7.20
C ASP A 14 16.26 15.95 -7.85
N TYR A 15 16.57 14.65 -7.87
CA TYR A 15 15.67 13.61 -8.31
C TYR A 15 14.59 13.54 -7.24
N LEU A 16 13.46 14.22 -7.51
CA LEU A 16 12.20 14.19 -6.75
C LEU A 16 12.26 13.11 -5.67
N ALA A 17 12.51 13.50 -4.42
CA ALA A 17 12.54 12.57 -3.32
C ALA A 17 11.22 11.79 -3.35
N VAL A 18 11.25 10.58 -3.92
CA VAL A 18 10.09 9.69 -3.92
C VAL A 18 9.84 9.50 -2.45
N ASN A 19 8.76 10.09 -1.95
CA ASN A 19 8.49 10.13 -0.53
C ASN A 19 8.36 8.67 -0.07
N MET A 20 9.41 8.12 0.53
CA MET A 20 9.53 6.71 0.92
C MET A 20 8.61 6.37 2.11
N SER A 21 7.68 7.25 2.47
CA SER A 21 6.65 7.03 3.48
C SER A 21 5.42 6.38 2.84
N SER A 22 4.65 5.69 3.68
CA SER A 22 3.37 5.10 3.31
C SER A 22 2.37 6.25 3.11
N PRO A 23 1.81 6.47 1.91
CA PRO A 23 0.88 7.57 1.67
C PRO A 23 -0.43 7.32 2.41
N GLY A 24 -1.06 8.35 2.95
CA GLY A 24 -2.37 8.23 3.59
C GLY A 24 -3.49 7.90 2.58
N ILE A 25 -4.51 7.20 3.04
CA ILE A 25 -5.77 7.04 2.29
C ILE A 25 -6.67 8.22 2.64
N ALA A 26 -6.77 9.18 1.72
CA ALA A 26 -7.43 10.47 1.94
C ALA A 26 -8.96 10.38 1.94
N LYS A 27 -9.54 9.49 1.13
CA LYS A 27 -11.00 9.29 1.05
C LYS A 27 -11.34 7.83 0.78
N LEU A 28 -12.40 7.38 1.43
CA LEU A 28 -13.06 6.10 1.21
C LEU A 28 -14.57 6.35 1.10
N SER A 29 -15.19 5.75 0.10
CA SER A 29 -16.64 5.56 -0.02
C SER A 29 -16.90 4.28 -0.80
N TRP A 30 -18.17 3.86 -0.89
CA TRP A 30 -18.52 2.67 -1.65
C TRP A 30 -18.00 2.71 -3.10
N GLY A 31 -17.16 1.75 -3.47
CA GLY A 31 -16.60 1.63 -4.81
C GLY A 31 -15.61 2.74 -5.19
N SER A 32 -15.09 3.53 -4.24
CA SER A 32 -14.19 4.65 -4.53
C SER A 32 -13.22 4.94 -3.39
N MET A 33 -11.94 5.04 -3.75
CA MET A 33 -10.83 5.35 -2.85
C MET A 33 -9.89 6.39 -3.48
N ARG A 34 -9.33 7.26 -2.64
CA ARG A 34 -8.26 8.22 -3.02
C ARG A 34 -7.09 8.12 -2.06
N VAL A 35 -5.88 8.15 -2.61
CA VAL A 35 -4.62 8.10 -1.87
C VAL A 35 -3.93 9.47 -1.99
N GLU A 36 -3.35 9.94 -0.89
CA GLU A 36 -2.62 11.20 -0.84
C GLU A 36 -1.46 11.21 -1.85
N GLY A 37 -1.23 12.35 -2.51
CA GLY A 37 -0.20 12.47 -3.53
C GLY A 37 -0.48 11.73 -4.83
N CYS A 38 -1.63 11.07 -4.99
CA CYS A 38 -2.05 10.41 -6.22
C CYS A 38 -3.32 11.07 -6.79
N SER A 39 -3.31 11.41 -8.09
CA SER A 39 -4.48 11.97 -8.78
C SER A 39 -5.52 10.89 -9.15
N GLN A 40 -5.15 9.62 -9.13
CA GLN A 40 -6.03 8.54 -9.53
C GLN A 40 -7.08 8.24 -8.45
N VAL A 41 -8.32 8.03 -8.90
CA VAL A 41 -9.39 7.42 -8.11
C VAL A 41 -9.39 5.92 -8.38
N TYR A 42 -9.42 5.13 -7.31
CA TYR A 42 -9.46 3.67 -7.37
C TYR A 42 -10.83 3.16 -7.00
N LYS A 43 -11.25 2.03 -7.56
CA LYS A 43 -12.31 1.23 -6.93
C LYS A 43 -11.71 0.53 -5.71
N ASP A 44 -10.75 -0.35 -5.96
CA ASP A 44 -9.95 -1.05 -4.96
C ASP A 44 -8.48 -0.68 -5.18
N CYS A 45 -7.69 -0.58 -4.12
CA CYS A 45 -6.30 -0.17 -4.24
C CYS A 45 -5.33 -1.03 -3.43
N LYS A 46 -4.10 -1.07 -3.94
CA LYS A 46 -2.89 -1.47 -3.25
C LYS A 46 -2.12 -0.21 -2.87
N VAL A 47 -1.56 -0.15 -1.67
CA VAL A 47 -0.77 0.98 -1.17
C VAL A 47 0.48 0.47 -0.46
N TRP A 48 1.57 1.23 -0.53
CA TRP A 48 2.87 0.89 0.07
C TRP A 48 3.75 2.14 0.24
N PRO A 49 4.87 2.06 0.97
CA PRO A 49 5.82 3.16 1.08
C PRO A 49 6.30 3.64 -0.30
N GLY A 50 5.94 4.87 -0.67
CA GLY A 50 6.27 5.45 -1.97
C GLY A 50 5.22 5.32 -3.07
N GLY A 51 4.04 4.73 -2.83
CA GLY A 51 2.98 4.82 -3.83
C GLY A 51 1.75 3.93 -3.63
N SER A 52 0.95 3.88 -4.69
CA SER A 52 -0.29 3.13 -4.76
C SER A 52 -0.61 2.71 -6.19
N ARG A 53 -1.45 1.68 -6.35
CA ARG A 53 -2.05 1.32 -7.63
C ARG A 53 -3.42 0.69 -7.47
N THR A 54 -4.13 0.54 -8.60
CA THR A 54 -5.37 -0.23 -8.66
C THR A 54 -5.12 -1.67 -8.24
N TRP A 55 -5.99 -2.21 -7.39
CA TRP A 55 -6.07 -3.64 -7.14
C TRP A 55 -7.09 -4.25 -8.09
N ASP A 56 -6.61 -4.91 -9.14
CA ASP A 56 -7.45 -5.64 -10.09
C ASP A 56 -7.39 -7.14 -9.80
N TRP A 57 -8.49 -7.70 -9.30
CA TRP A 57 -8.57 -9.11 -8.91
C TRP A 57 -8.33 -10.08 -10.07
N ARG A 58 -8.52 -9.63 -11.31
CA ARG A 58 -8.28 -10.44 -12.52
C ARG A 58 -6.80 -10.78 -12.71
N GLU A 59 -5.89 -10.01 -12.10
CA GLU A 59 -4.45 -10.27 -12.18
C GLU A 59 -4.04 -11.55 -11.43
N THR A 60 -4.79 -11.93 -10.40
CA THR A 60 -4.39 -12.95 -9.42
C THR A 60 -5.43 -14.04 -9.23
N GLY A 61 -6.61 -13.90 -9.85
CA GLY A 61 -7.73 -14.83 -9.69
C GLY A 61 -8.49 -14.65 -8.38
N THR A 62 -8.33 -13.50 -7.72
CA THR A 62 -9.07 -13.17 -6.50
C THR A 62 -10.57 -13.05 -6.78
N ASN A 63 -11.35 -13.61 -5.87
CA ASN A 63 -12.81 -13.53 -5.80
C ASN A 63 -13.18 -13.53 -4.32
N HIS A 64 -14.45 -13.29 -3.98
CA HIS A 64 -14.93 -13.42 -2.59
C HIS A 64 -14.55 -14.75 -1.95
N HIS A 65 -14.60 -15.82 -2.73
CA HIS A 65 -14.07 -17.14 -2.39
C HIS A 65 -13.19 -17.64 -3.57
N PRO A 66 -11.96 -18.10 -3.34
CA PRO A 66 -11.34 -18.39 -2.04
C PRO A 66 -10.88 -17.14 -1.26
N GLY A 67 -10.84 -15.96 -1.86
CA GLY A 67 -10.44 -14.72 -1.19
C GLY A 67 -9.11 -14.15 -1.70
N VAL A 68 -8.49 -13.30 -0.89
CA VAL A 68 -7.20 -12.64 -1.18
C VAL A 68 -6.09 -13.67 -1.39
N GLN A 69 -5.38 -13.56 -2.50
CA GLN A 69 -4.29 -14.46 -2.87
C GLN A 69 -2.92 -13.93 -2.39
N PRO A 70 -1.92 -14.80 -2.13
CA PRO A 70 -0.55 -14.37 -1.89
C PRO A 70 -0.02 -13.41 -2.97
N ALA A 71 -0.35 -13.69 -4.24
CA ALA A 71 0.03 -12.87 -5.40
C ALA A 71 -0.54 -11.44 -5.35
N ASP A 72 -1.64 -11.19 -4.62
CA ASP A 72 -2.13 -9.83 -4.42
C ASP A 72 -1.14 -8.99 -3.61
N LEU A 73 -0.40 -9.65 -2.71
CA LEU A 73 0.42 -9.04 -1.67
C LEU A 73 1.91 -9.00 -2.02
N GLU A 74 2.37 -9.83 -2.95
CA GLU A 74 3.79 -9.98 -3.32
C GLU A 74 4.47 -8.67 -3.67
N GLU A 75 3.81 -7.84 -4.46
CA GLU A 75 4.34 -6.53 -4.83
C GLU A 75 4.50 -5.62 -3.61
N ILE A 76 3.49 -5.54 -2.74
CA ILE A 76 3.53 -4.72 -1.52
C ILE A 76 4.65 -5.20 -0.60
N ILE A 77 4.78 -6.51 -0.42
CA ILE A 77 5.85 -7.15 0.35
C ILE A 77 7.22 -6.79 -0.25
N GLY A 78 7.36 -6.81 -1.57
CA GLY A 78 8.57 -6.43 -2.29
C GLY A 78 8.98 -4.96 -2.10
N LYS A 79 8.08 -4.09 -1.61
CA LYS A 79 8.38 -2.70 -1.25
C LYS A 79 8.94 -2.53 0.16
N GLY A 80 9.12 -3.62 0.92
CA GLY A 80 9.79 -3.60 2.22
C GLY A 80 8.93 -3.09 3.37
N VAL A 81 7.66 -3.49 3.39
CA VAL A 81 6.73 -3.19 4.49
C VAL A 81 7.05 -4.01 5.74
N LYS A 82 6.78 -3.43 6.92
CA LYS A 82 6.80 -4.13 8.22
C LYS A 82 5.43 -4.64 8.63
N THR A 83 4.38 -3.92 8.23
CA THR A 83 2.99 -4.24 8.54
C THR A 83 2.16 -4.21 7.27
N LEU A 84 1.27 -5.18 7.11
CA LEU A 84 0.36 -5.30 5.98
C LEU A 84 -1.09 -5.27 6.50
N VAL A 85 -1.88 -4.34 5.99
CA VAL A 85 -3.31 -4.21 6.32
C VAL A 85 -4.16 -4.71 5.15
N ILE A 86 -5.13 -5.58 5.44
CA ILE A 86 -6.09 -6.12 4.47
C ILE A 86 -7.48 -5.60 4.83
N GLY A 87 -7.99 -4.67 4.02
CA GLY A 87 -9.39 -4.23 4.05
C GLY A 87 -10.25 -5.20 3.25
N ARG A 88 -10.99 -6.07 3.94
CA ARG A 88 -11.72 -7.20 3.35
C ARG A 88 -13.17 -6.89 2.93
N GLY A 89 -13.44 -5.64 2.58
CA GLY A 89 -14.76 -5.17 2.20
C GLY A 89 -15.50 -4.48 3.34
N MET A 90 -16.56 -3.76 2.97
CA MET A 90 -17.46 -3.03 3.85
C MET A 90 -18.26 -3.99 4.75
N ASP A 91 -18.61 -5.16 4.21
CA ASP A 91 -19.38 -6.22 4.88
C ASP A 91 -18.54 -7.47 5.18
N GLU A 92 -17.22 -7.37 5.05
CA GLU A 92 -16.27 -8.46 5.29
C GLU A 92 -16.48 -9.71 4.41
N ALA A 93 -17.18 -9.60 3.27
CA ALA A 93 -17.56 -10.75 2.46
C ALA A 93 -16.35 -11.35 1.70
N LEU A 94 -15.35 -10.53 1.36
CA LEU A 94 -14.09 -11.01 0.78
C LEU A 94 -13.34 -11.87 1.81
N GLN A 95 -13.08 -13.14 1.48
CA GLN A 95 -12.34 -14.03 2.38
C GLN A 95 -10.84 -13.71 2.38
N VAL A 96 -10.18 -14.07 3.48
CA VAL A 96 -8.72 -14.03 3.59
C VAL A 96 -8.26 -15.42 4.07
N PRO A 97 -7.82 -16.30 3.16
CA PRO A 97 -7.35 -17.64 3.50
C PRO A 97 -6.24 -17.61 4.54
N SER A 98 -6.22 -18.61 5.43
CA SER A 98 -5.11 -18.82 6.37
C SER A 98 -3.79 -19.02 5.63
N SER A 99 -3.79 -19.67 4.46
CA SER A 99 -2.60 -19.83 3.61
C SER A 99 -1.98 -18.49 3.18
N THR A 100 -2.81 -17.47 2.89
CA THR A 100 -2.36 -16.11 2.58
C THR A 100 -1.77 -15.45 3.81
N LEU A 101 -2.37 -15.61 4.99
CA LEU A 101 -1.83 -15.08 6.25
C LEU A 101 -0.51 -15.73 6.63
N ASP A 102 -0.41 -17.05 6.48
CA ASP A 102 0.81 -17.81 6.76
C ASP A 102 1.93 -17.42 5.80
N TYR A 103 1.60 -17.15 4.53
CA TYR A 103 2.56 -16.62 3.56
C TYR A 103 3.16 -15.29 4.04
N VAL A 104 2.33 -14.34 4.47
CA VAL A 104 2.78 -13.03 4.98
C VAL A 104 3.62 -13.19 6.25
N LYS A 105 3.15 -13.99 7.22
CA LYS A 105 3.86 -14.25 8.49
C LYS A 105 5.22 -14.90 8.28
N LYS A 106 5.34 -15.85 7.33
CA LYS A 106 6.63 -16.48 6.96
C LYS A 106 7.66 -15.49 6.41
N LYS A 107 7.22 -14.32 5.94
CA LYS A 107 8.09 -13.21 5.52
C LYS A 107 8.46 -12.27 6.66
N GLY A 108 8.03 -12.54 7.89
CA GLY A 108 8.30 -11.72 9.07
C GLY A 108 7.52 -10.40 9.09
N ILE A 109 6.35 -10.37 8.44
CA ILE A 109 5.50 -9.19 8.31
C ILE A 109 4.27 -9.36 9.20
N ASP A 110 3.95 -8.33 9.98
CA ASP A 110 2.72 -8.28 10.77
C ASP A 110 1.52 -8.08 9.84
N VAL A 111 0.43 -8.81 10.07
CA VAL A 111 -0.76 -8.74 9.23
C VAL A 111 -2.00 -8.42 10.03
N LEU A 112 -2.76 -7.42 9.59
CA LEU A 112 -4.05 -7.02 10.15
C LEU A 112 -5.13 -7.25 9.10
N VAL A 113 -6.19 -7.98 9.46
CA VAL A 113 -7.35 -8.21 8.59
C VAL A 113 -8.56 -7.57 9.24
N LEU A 114 -9.17 -6.61 8.56
CA LEU A 114 -10.22 -5.76 9.13
C LEU A 114 -11.27 -5.42 8.07
N GLN A 115 -12.50 -5.14 8.51
CA GLN A 115 -13.47 -4.39 7.70
C GLN A 115 -12.84 -3.10 7.15
N THR A 116 -13.15 -2.72 5.91
CA THR A 116 -12.36 -1.72 5.16
C THR A 116 -12.29 -0.33 5.81
N GLU A 117 -13.34 0.16 6.47
CA GLU A 117 -13.28 1.46 7.16
C GLU A 117 -12.33 1.42 8.36
N LYS A 118 -12.39 0.33 9.15
CA LYS A 118 -11.44 0.08 10.24
C LYS A 118 -10.02 -0.10 9.71
N ALA A 119 -9.87 -0.83 8.61
CA ALA A 119 -8.59 -1.06 7.94
C ALA A 119 -7.94 0.26 7.51
N VAL A 120 -8.71 1.15 6.87
CA VAL A 120 -8.22 2.47 6.43
C VAL A 120 -7.82 3.33 7.63
N LYS A 121 -8.61 3.33 8.71
CA LYS A 121 -8.27 4.08 9.94
C LYS A 121 -6.97 3.59 10.57
N GLU A 122 -6.81 2.27 10.67
CA GLU A 122 -5.61 1.65 11.25
C GLU A 122 -4.38 1.89 10.37
N TYR A 123 -4.51 1.69 9.06
CA TYR A 123 -3.46 1.99 8.09
C TYR A 123 -2.98 3.44 8.19
N ASN A 124 -3.90 4.41 8.22
CA ASN A 124 -3.55 5.83 8.33
C ASN A 124 -2.86 6.16 9.66
N THR A 125 -3.28 5.50 10.75
CA THR A 125 -2.64 5.66 12.07
C THR A 125 -1.19 5.17 12.03
N LEU A 126 -0.95 3.98 11.47
CA LEU A 126 0.39 3.40 11.30
C LEU A 126 1.26 4.25 10.35
N ALA A 127 0.69 4.71 9.24
CA ALA A 127 1.38 5.59 8.29
C ALA A 127 1.81 6.91 8.95
N ALA A 128 0.93 7.56 9.72
CA ALA A 128 1.23 8.79 10.45
C ALA A 128 2.31 8.60 11.53
N GLN A 129 2.46 7.39 12.08
CA GLN A 129 3.54 7.03 13.01
C GLN A 129 4.87 6.73 12.31
N GLY A 130 4.93 6.81 10.97
CA GLY A 130 6.13 6.49 10.19
C GLY A 130 6.39 4.99 10.03
N VAL A 131 5.41 4.13 10.35
CA VAL A 131 5.53 2.70 10.06
C VAL A 131 5.55 2.50 8.54
N LYS A 132 6.44 1.61 8.09
CA LYS A 132 6.43 1.11 6.71
C LYS A 132 5.24 0.17 6.52
N VAL A 133 4.05 0.73 6.39
CA VAL A 133 2.80 0.01 6.26
C VAL A 133 2.40 -0.06 4.78
N GLY A 134 1.92 -1.20 4.35
CA GLY A 134 1.25 -1.36 3.06
C GLY A 134 -0.08 -2.06 3.23
N GLY A 135 -0.83 -2.19 2.16
CA GLY A 135 -2.10 -2.89 2.22
C GLY A 135 -2.84 -3.03 0.91
N VAL A 136 -3.87 -3.86 0.95
CA VAL A 136 -4.88 -4.00 -0.10
C VAL A 136 -6.25 -3.70 0.50
N PHE A 137 -7.07 -2.95 -0.23
CA PHE A 137 -8.35 -2.47 0.27
C PHE A 137 -9.45 -2.69 -0.76
N HIS A 138 -10.47 -3.44 -0.35
CA HIS A 138 -11.70 -3.63 -1.12
C HIS A 138 -12.79 -2.66 -0.63
N SER A 139 -13.34 -1.82 -1.51
CA SER A 139 -14.25 -0.73 -1.12
C SER A 139 -15.74 -1.03 -1.28
N THR A 140 -16.10 -2.29 -1.58
CA THR A 140 -17.49 -2.77 -1.62
C THR A 140 -17.64 -3.99 -0.69
N CYS A 141 -18.60 -4.89 -0.88
CA CYS A 141 -18.79 -6.08 -0.04
C CYS A 141 -17.65 -7.09 -0.20
#